data_AF-A0A8S3QWB9-F1
#
_entry.id   AF-A0A8S3QWB9-F1
#
_cell.length_a   1.000
_cell.length_b   1.000
_cell.length_c   1.000
_cell.angle_alpha   90.00
_cell.angle_beta   90.00
_cell.angle_gamma   90.00
#
_symmetry.space_group_name_H-M   'P 1'
#
loop_
_entity.id
_entity.type
_entity.pdbx_description
1 polymer ?
#
loop_
_entity_poly.entity_id
_entity_poly.type
_entity_poly.pdbx_seq_one_letter_code
_entity_poly.pdbx_strand_id
1 'polypeptide(L)'
;MTNSSPPNTTQKNNQMTNSSPPNTTQKNNQMTNSSPPNTTQKNNQMTNSSPPNTTQKNNQMTNSSPPNTTQKNNQMTNSSPPNTTQKNNQMTNSSPSNTTQKNNQMTNSSPPNTTQKNKDFKTVFLPPSDWGYNNHVCINVNRDKQEHYYI
;
A
#
# COMPACT_ATOMS: atom_id res chain seq x y z
N MET A 1 19.58 34.36 0.41
CA MET A 1 19.45 33.02 -0.20
C MET A 1 17.98 32.77 -0.46
N THR A 2 17.56 32.77 -1.73
CA THR A 2 16.16 32.60 -2.13
C THR A 2 15.84 31.11 -2.31
N ASN A 3 15.35 30.47 -1.26
CA ASN A 3 14.68 29.17 -1.37
C ASN A 3 13.19 29.44 -1.63
N SER A 4 12.81 29.72 -2.88
CA SER A 4 11.40 29.68 -3.27
C SER A 4 11.02 28.22 -3.49
N SER A 5 10.46 27.56 -2.47
CA SER A 5 9.77 26.29 -2.69
C SER A 5 8.65 26.50 -3.73
N PRO A 6 8.51 25.61 -4.73
CA PRO A 6 7.43 25.73 -5.70
C PRO A 6 6.07 25.66 -4.98
N PRO A 7 5.09 26.48 -5.39
CA PRO A 7 3.83 26.62 -4.67
C PRO A 7 3.07 25.28 -4.63
N ASN A 8 2.40 25.02 -3.50
CA ASN A 8 1.48 23.89 -3.39
C ASN A 8 0.42 23.99 -4.50
N THR A 9 0.16 22.89 -5.23
CA THR A 9 -0.87 22.89 -6.29
C THR A 9 -2.06 22.02 -5.90
N THR A 10 -3.25 22.45 -6.33
CA THR A 10 -4.47 21.64 -6.24
C THR A 10 -4.88 21.22 -7.64
N GLN A 11 -5.10 19.94 -7.84
CA GLN A 11 -5.54 19.38 -9.11
C GLN A 11 -6.82 18.58 -8.93
N LYS A 12 -7.70 18.66 -9.92
CA LYS A 12 -9.00 17.99 -9.90
C LYS A 12 -9.29 17.44 -11.28
N ASN A 13 -9.68 16.16 -11.35
CA ASN A 13 -10.10 15.51 -12.58
C ASN A 13 -9.03 15.51 -13.69
N ASN A 14 -7.76 15.34 -13.32
CA ASN A 14 -6.63 15.35 -14.25
C ASN A 14 -6.09 13.95 -14.53
N GLN A 15 -5.49 13.79 -15.71
CA GLN A 15 -4.60 12.67 -16.03
C GLN A 15 -3.18 13.21 -16.21
N MET A 16 -2.20 12.56 -15.58
CA MET A 16 -0.80 12.94 -15.68
C MET A 16 0.08 11.73 -15.98
N THR A 17 1.05 11.92 -16.87
CA THR A 17 2.05 10.91 -17.25
C THR A 17 3.43 11.54 -17.15
N ASN A 18 4.40 10.83 -16.54
CA ASN A 18 5.79 11.27 -16.41
C ASN A 18 5.92 12.66 -15.76
N SER A 19 5.30 12.85 -14.59
CA SER A 19 5.21 14.16 -13.93
C SER A 19 5.82 14.17 -12.54
N SER A 20 6.49 15.27 -12.19
CA SER A 20 6.96 15.54 -10.82
C SER A 20 6.49 16.94 -10.40
N PRO A 21 5.17 17.12 -10.15
CA PRO A 21 4.67 18.40 -9.66
C PRO A 21 5.21 18.67 -8.24
N PRO A 22 5.14 19.92 -7.76
CA PRO A 22 5.45 20.25 -6.37
C PRO A 22 4.48 19.55 -5.41
N ASN A 23 4.50 19.91 -4.12
CA ASN A 23 3.51 19.40 -3.16
C ASN A 23 2.09 19.55 -3.73
N THR A 24 1.32 18.45 -3.77
CA THR A 24 0.00 18.45 -4.42
C THR A 24 -1.13 17.96 -3.53
N THR A 25 -2.29 18.60 -3.69
CA THR A 25 -3.58 18.01 -3.30
C THR A 25 -4.32 17.60 -4.56
N GLN A 26 -4.75 16.35 -4.65
CA GLN A 26 -5.37 15.81 -5.85
C GLN A 26 -6.70 15.13 -5.55
N LYS A 27 -7.67 15.33 -6.44
CA LYS A 27 -8.99 14.73 -6.34
C LYS A 27 -9.44 14.16 -7.69
N ASN A 28 -9.78 12.88 -7.71
CA ASN A 28 -10.26 12.17 -8.91
C ASN A 28 -9.24 12.20 -10.07
N ASN A 29 -7.96 11.96 -9.78
CA ASN A 29 -6.89 11.98 -10.78
C ASN A 29 -6.40 10.57 -11.12
N GLN A 30 -5.83 10.43 -12.31
CA GLN A 30 -5.03 9.26 -12.70
C GLN A 30 -3.58 9.69 -12.94
N MET A 31 -2.64 8.94 -12.39
CA MET A 31 -1.22 9.23 -12.53
C MET A 31 -0.41 8.01 -12.93
N THR A 32 0.48 8.19 -13.90
CA THR A 32 1.44 7.18 -14.33
C THR A 32 2.84 7.76 -14.26
N ASN A 33 3.78 7.03 -13.65
CA ASN A 33 5.17 7.46 -13.50
C ASN A 33 5.28 8.85 -12.85
N SER A 34 4.70 9.00 -11.65
CA SER A 34 4.68 10.28 -10.94
C SER A 34 5.46 10.26 -9.63
N SER A 35 6.22 11.31 -9.35
CA SER A 35 7.00 11.43 -8.11
C SER A 35 7.00 12.85 -7.52
N PRO A 36 5.83 13.34 -7.04
CA PRO A 36 5.76 14.57 -6.26
C PRO A 36 6.33 14.41 -4.84
N PRO A 37 6.90 15.47 -4.23
CA PRO A 37 7.57 15.41 -2.93
C PRO A 37 6.62 15.12 -1.74
N ASN A 38 5.43 15.71 -1.71
CA ASN A 38 4.37 15.35 -0.76
C ASN A 38 3.02 15.35 -1.46
N THR A 39 2.13 14.41 -1.10
CA THR A 39 0.76 14.39 -1.68
C THR A 39 -0.34 14.10 -0.68
N THR A 40 -1.45 14.80 -0.88
CA THR A 40 -2.76 14.41 -0.33
C THR A 40 -3.68 14.04 -1.49
N GLN A 41 -4.25 12.85 -1.46
CA GLN A 41 -5.00 12.31 -2.59
C GLN A 41 -6.34 11.71 -2.16
N LYS A 42 -7.37 11.95 -2.97
CA LYS A 42 -8.72 11.41 -2.77
C LYS A 42 -9.28 10.86 -4.08
N ASN A 43 -9.69 9.60 -4.06
CA ASN A 43 -10.29 8.90 -5.20
C ASN A 43 -9.37 8.87 -6.44
N ASN A 44 -8.09 8.59 -6.24
CA ASN A 44 -7.10 8.58 -7.32
C ASN A 44 -6.66 7.16 -7.69
N GLN A 45 -6.17 7.01 -8.93
CA GLN A 45 -5.46 5.83 -9.39
C GLN A 45 -4.01 6.18 -9.70
N MET A 46 -3.08 5.34 -9.24
CA MET A 46 -1.65 5.55 -9.45
C MET A 46 -0.95 4.28 -9.92
N THR A 47 -0.10 4.45 -10.94
CA THR A 47 0.77 3.40 -11.46
C THR A 47 2.21 3.89 -11.42
N ASN A 48 3.14 3.06 -10.94
CA ASN A 48 4.58 3.35 -10.89
C ASN A 48 4.89 4.70 -10.22
N SER A 49 4.31 4.94 -9.03
CA SER A 49 4.44 6.23 -8.33
C SER A 49 5.15 6.06 -6.99
N SER A 50 6.10 6.95 -6.69
CA SER A 50 6.94 6.86 -5.47
C SER A 50 7.12 8.19 -4.71
N PRO A 51 6.03 8.89 -4.35
CA PRO A 51 6.11 10.08 -3.51
C PRO A 51 6.67 9.78 -2.09
N PRO A 52 7.57 10.63 -1.54
CA PRO A 52 8.17 10.48 -0.20
C PRO A 52 7.17 10.33 0.95
N ASN A 53 6.17 11.23 1.01
CA ASN A 53 5.12 11.20 2.02
C ASN A 53 3.74 11.32 1.37
N THR A 54 2.82 10.44 1.76
CA THR A 54 1.44 10.48 1.24
C THR A 54 0.35 10.29 2.28
N THR A 55 -0.73 11.04 2.11
CA THR A 55 -2.01 10.78 2.73
C THR A 55 -3.04 10.45 1.65
N GLN A 56 -3.70 9.31 1.77
CA GLN A 56 -4.56 8.78 0.71
C GLN A 56 -5.90 8.28 1.25
N LYS A 57 -6.96 8.55 0.50
CA LYS A 57 -8.32 8.08 0.81
C LYS A 57 -9.01 7.57 -0.45
N ASN A 58 -9.48 6.32 -0.41
CA ASN A 58 -10.19 5.66 -1.52
C ASN A 58 -9.36 5.58 -2.81
N ASN A 59 -8.08 5.22 -2.71
CA ASN A 59 -7.18 5.15 -3.86
C ASN A 59 -6.85 3.72 -4.26
N GLN A 60 -6.45 3.57 -5.53
CA GLN A 60 -5.85 2.34 -6.06
C GLN A 60 -4.40 2.61 -6.47
N MET A 61 -3.50 1.71 -6.08
CA MET A 61 -2.08 1.82 -6.38
C MET A 61 -1.51 0.51 -6.92
N THR A 62 -0.72 0.63 -7.98
CA THR A 62 0.02 -0.47 -8.59
C THR A 62 1.49 -0.09 -8.70
N ASN A 63 2.39 -0.99 -8.27
CA ASN A 63 3.85 -0.79 -8.31
C ASN A 63 4.28 0.52 -7.62
N SER A 64 3.85 0.71 -6.37
CA SER A 64 4.12 1.95 -5.61
C SER A 64 4.93 1.66 -4.34
N SER A 65 5.97 2.47 -4.08
CA SER A 65 6.83 2.33 -2.90
C SER A 65 7.04 3.63 -2.13
N PRO A 66 5.97 4.33 -1.70
CA PRO A 66 6.10 5.53 -0.88
C PRO A 66 6.69 5.22 0.52
N PRO A 67 7.75 5.93 0.96
CA PRO A 67 8.42 5.74 2.26
C PRO A 67 7.48 5.83 3.48
N ASN A 68 6.69 6.90 3.57
CA ASN A 68 5.77 7.12 4.69
C ASN A 68 4.35 7.32 4.17
N THR A 69 3.41 6.47 4.60
CA THR A 69 2.01 6.60 4.16
C THR A 69 0.97 6.48 5.26
N THR A 70 -0.07 7.30 5.14
CA THR A 70 -1.34 7.10 5.83
C THR A 70 -2.44 6.83 4.80
N GLN A 71 -3.14 5.71 4.96
CA GLN A 71 -4.10 5.22 3.97
C GLN A 71 -5.41 4.79 4.60
N LYS A 72 -6.52 5.12 3.92
CA LYS A 72 -7.87 4.70 4.31
C LYS A 72 -8.67 4.24 3.11
N ASN A 73 -9.21 3.03 3.18
CA ASN A 73 -10.03 2.40 2.14
C ASN A 73 -9.29 2.27 0.79
N ASN A 74 -8.02 1.86 0.81
CA ASN A 74 -7.20 1.75 -0.39
C ASN A 74 -6.98 0.31 -0.83
N GLN A 75 -6.65 0.14 -2.11
CA GLN A 75 -6.16 -1.11 -2.68
C GLN A 75 -4.73 -0.93 -3.19
N MET A 76 -3.86 -1.88 -2.85
CA MET A 76 -2.46 -1.87 -3.27
C MET A 76 -2.05 -3.21 -3.87
N THR A 77 -1.34 -3.14 -4.99
CA THR A 77 -0.75 -4.30 -5.67
C THR A 77 0.73 -4.04 -5.91
N ASN A 78 1.58 -5.02 -5.58
CA ASN A 78 3.04 -4.93 -5.74
C ASN A 78 3.61 -3.69 -5.04
N SER A 79 3.41 -3.57 -3.73
CA SER A 79 3.81 -2.39 -2.96
C SER A 79 4.73 -2.72 -1.78
N SER A 80 5.76 -1.91 -1.58
CA SER A 80 6.75 -2.13 -0.49
C SER A 80 7.00 -0.87 0.34
N PRO A 81 5.98 -0.28 0.99
CA PRO A 81 6.17 0.92 1.80
C PRO A 81 6.80 0.59 3.18
N PRO A 82 7.89 1.26 3.59
CA PRO A 82 8.60 0.95 4.83
C PRO A 82 7.86 1.37 6.10
N ASN A 83 7.16 2.51 6.13
CA ASN A 83 6.38 2.96 7.29
C ASN A 83 4.93 3.28 6.89
N THR A 84 3.96 2.51 7.39
CA THR A 84 2.54 2.75 7.03
C THR A 84 1.55 2.67 8.18
N THR A 85 0.56 3.56 8.13
CA THR A 85 -0.69 3.43 8.89
C THR A 85 -1.84 3.19 7.93
N GLN A 86 -2.60 2.13 8.13
CA GLN A 86 -3.63 1.69 7.20
C GLN A 86 -4.94 1.32 7.90
N LYS A 87 -6.06 1.67 7.28
CA LYS A 87 -7.39 1.30 7.76
C LYS A 87 -8.30 0.89 6.60
N ASN A 88 -8.91 -0.29 6.70
CA ASN A 88 -9.82 -0.86 5.70
C ASN A 88 -9.16 -1.02 4.32
N ASN A 89 -7.89 -1.42 4.27
CA ASN A 89 -7.17 -1.59 3.01
C ASN A 89 -7.09 -3.05 2.56
N GLN A 90 -6.89 -3.25 1.27
CA GLN A 90 -6.55 -4.55 0.68
C GLN A 90 -5.15 -4.45 0.05
N MET A 91 -4.31 -5.45 0.32
CA MET A 91 -2.97 -5.55 -0.25
C MET A 91 -2.74 -6.91 -0.89
N THR A 92 -2.10 -6.89 -2.05
CA THR A 92 -1.68 -8.08 -2.80
C THR A 92 -0.21 -7.95 -3.15
N ASN A 93 0.58 -9.02 -2.97
CA ASN A 93 2.01 -9.05 -3.29
C ASN A 93 2.77 -7.87 -2.66
N SER A 94 2.55 -7.61 -1.37
CA SER A 94 3.08 -6.42 -0.70
C SER A 94 3.99 -6.79 0.47
N SER A 95 5.08 -6.03 0.64
CA SER A 95 6.08 -6.30 1.69
C SER A 95 6.35 -5.05 2.53
N PRO A 96 5.34 -4.55 3.29
CA PRO A 96 5.54 -3.34 4.08
C PRO A 96 6.27 -3.67 5.40
N SER A 97 7.20 -2.80 5.84
CA SER A 97 8.09 -3.12 6.96
C SER A 97 7.48 -2.84 8.34
N ASN A 98 7.37 -1.57 8.72
CA ASN A 98 6.76 -1.09 9.95
C ASN A 98 5.32 -0.65 9.68
N THR A 99 4.33 -1.44 10.11
CA THR A 99 2.93 -1.11 9.83
C THR A 99 2.02 -1.15 11.05
N THR A 100 1.11 -0.17 11.10
CA THR A 100 -0.09 -0.22 11.95
C THR A 100 -1.30 -0.39 11.05
N GLN A 101 -2.07 -1.47 11.24
CA GLN A 101 -3.22 -1.78 10.38
C GLN A 101 -4.50 -2.07 11.19
N LYS A 102 -5.65 -1.68 10.63
CA LYS A 102 -6.96 -2.00 11.20
C LYS A 102 -7.95 -2.40 10.11
N ASN A 103 -8.59 -3.56 10.26
CA ASN A 103 -9.55 -4.12 9.29
C ASN A 103 -8.94 -4.28 7.89
N ASN A 104 -7.70 -4.77 7.80
CA ASN A 104 -7.00 -4.91 6.53
C ASN A 104 -6.99 -6.35 6.06
N GLN A 105 -6.98 -6.50 4.73
CA GLN A 105 -6.85 -7.78 4.04
C GLN A 105 -5.50 -7.84 3.33
N MET A 106 -4.83 -8.98 3.41
CA MET A 106 -3.55 -9.19 2.77
C MET A 106 -3.48 -10.57 2.11
N THR A 107 -3.02 -10.57 0.87
CA THR A 107 -2.77 -11.78 0.07
C THR A 107 -1.31 -11.77 -0.38
N ASN A 108 -0.62 -12.90 -0.22
CA ASN A 108 0.78 -13.07 -0.64
C ASN A 108 1.70 -11.92 -0.17
N SER A 109 1.64 -11.59 1.12
CA SER A 109 2.32 -10.43 1.69
C SER A 109 3.16 -10.86 2.90
N SER A 110 4.37 -10.32 3.03
CA SER A 110 5.35 -10.73 4.05
C SER A 110 5.90 -9.53 4.83
N PRO A 111 5.14 -9.00 5.82
CA PRO A 111 5.58 -7.84 6.55
C PRO A 111 6.36 -8.21 7.83
N PRO A 112 7.61 -7.75 8.02
CA PRO A 112 8.45 -8.11 9.16
C PRO A 112 7.99 -7.54 10.51
N ASN A 113 7.35 -6.36 10.55
CA ASN A 113 6.97 -5.69 11.80
C ASN A 113 5.57 -5.06 11.72
N THR A 114 4.54 -5.80 12.17
CA THR A 114 3.13 -5.33 12.06
C THR A 114 2.36 -5.36 13.36
N THR A 115 1.74 -4.22 13.70
CA THR A 115 0.67 -4.14 14.69
C THR A 115 -0.67 -4.13 13.94
N GLN A 116 -1.54 -5.12 14.18
CA GLN A 116 -2.79 -5.27 13.42
C GLN A 116 -3.99 -5.65 14.29
N LYS A 117 -5.16 -5.07 14.00
CA LYS A 117 -6.45 -5.38 14.64
C LYS A 117 -7.50 -5.77 13.59
N ASN A 118 -8.33 -6.79 13.87
CA ASN A 118 -9.36 -7.36 12.99
C ASN A 118 -8.81 -7.85 11.63
N LYS A 119 -8.43 -9.13 11.57
CA LYS A 119 -7.70 -9.73 10.43
C LYS A 119 -8.55 -10.73 9.67
N ASP A 120 -8.44 -10.71 8.34
CA ASP A 120 -8.35 -11.95 7.56
C ASP A 120 -7.04 -11.91 6.75
N PHE A 121 -6.25 -12.99 6.82
CA PHE A 121 -4.93 -13.09 6.21
C PHE A 121 -4.86 -14.39 5.43
N LYS A 122 -4.49 -14.32 4.15
CA LYS A 122 -4.25 -15.50 3.32
C LYS A 122 -2.78 -15.51 2.88
N THR A 123 -1.97 -16.29 3.58
CA THR A 123 -0.56 -16.53 3.20
C THR A 123 -0.47 -17.85 2.45
N VAL A 124 0.18 -17.81 1.29
CA VAL A 124 0.71 -19.02 0.66
C VAL A 124 2.19 -19.04 1.03
N PHE A 125 2.60 -19.97 1.89
CA PHE A 125 4.02 -20.15 2.22
C PHE A 125 4.61 -21.12 1.19
N LEU A 126 5.73 -20.76 0.56
CA LEU A 126 6.56 -21.76 -0.12
C LEU A 126 7.38 -22.45 0.98
N PRO A 127 7.21 -23.77 1.20
CA PRO A 127 7.97 -24.45 2.24
C PRO A 127 9.48 -24.37 1.94
N PRO A 128 10.35 -24.44 2.96
CA PRO A 128 11.79 -24.57 2.77
C PRO A 128 12.10 -25.72 1.81
N SER A 129 13.16 -25.58 1.00
CA SER A 129 13.54 -26.50 -0.08
C SER A 129 13.75 -27.96 0.34
N ASP A 130 13.79 -28.23 1.65
CA ASP A 130 13.93 -29.57 2.24
C ASP A 130 12.60 -30.34 2.37
N TRP A 131 11.44 -29.71 2.11
CA TRP A 131 10.16 -30.40 1.98
C TRP A 131 9.91 -30.70 0.50
N GLY A 132 10.01 -31.98 0.14
CA GLY A 132 9.86 -32.47 -1.23
C GLY A 132 8.73 -31.78 -2.01
N TYR A 133 9.05 -31.39 -3.24
CA TYR A 133 8.16 -30.72 -4.18
C TYR A 133 6.72 -31.26 -4.15
N ASN A 134 5.75 -30.32 -4.13
CA ASN A 134 4.31 -30.44 -4.49
C ASN A 134 3.25 -30.15 -3.41
N ASN A 135 3.58 -29.61 -2.23
CA ASN A 135 2.53 -29.16 -1.29
C ASN A 135 2.59 -27.64 -1.06
N HIS A 136 1.67 -26.91 -1.71
CA HIS A 136 1.39 -25.52 -1.38
C HIS A 136 0.57 -25.47 -0.08
N VAL A 137 1.21 -25.12 1.04
CA VAL A 137 0.50 -24.97 2.32
C VAL A 137 -0.13 -23.57 2.38
N CYS A 138 -1.46 -23.53 2.37
CA CYS A 138 -2.24 -22.31 2.58
C CYS A 138 -2.61 -22.21 4.06
N ILE A 139 -2.06 -21.23 4.78
CA ILE A 139 -2.43 -21.00 6.20
C ILE A 139 -3.36 -19.79 6.25
N ASN A 140 -4.61 -20.01 6.68
CA ASN A 140 -5.53 -18.95 7.05
C ASN A 140 -5.40 -18.70 8.56
N VAL A 141 -4.83 -17.57 8.95
CA VAL A 141 -4.73 -17.19 10.37
C VAL A 141 -5.78 -16.12 10.68
N ASN A 142 -6.90 -16.53 11.27
CA ASN A 142 -7.85 -15.61 11.89
C ASN A 142 -7.61 -15.62 13.41
N ARG A 143 -7.25 -14.48 14.01
CA ARG A 143 -6.97 -14.43 15.47
C ARG A 143 -8.20 -14.04 16.30
N ASP A 144 -9.25 -13.52 15.67
CA ASP A 144 -10.51 -13.18 16.36
C ASP A 144 -11.52 -14.34 16.37
N LYS A 145 -11.21 -15.43 15.64
CA LYS A 145 -11.85 -16.73 15.77
C LYS A 145 -10.77 -17.79 15.84
N GLN A 146 -10.57 -18.42 17.00
CA GLN A 146 -9.71 -19.59 17.13
C GLN A 146 -10.32 -20.78 16.36
N GLU A 147 -10.21 -20.79 15.04
CA GLU A 147 -10.48 -21.99 14.25
C GLU A 147 -9.27 -22.26 13.35
N HIS A 148 -8.41 -23.15 13.84
CA HIS A 148 -7.34 -23.75 13.07
C HIS A 148 -7.98 -24.80 12.14
N TYR A 149 -8.26 -24.45 10.89
CA TYR A 149 -8.57 -25.45 9.87
C TYR A 149 -7.28 -25.85 9.15
N TYR A 150 -6.91 -27.11 9.32
CA TYR A 150 -6.01 -27.82 8.40
C TYR A 150 -6.84 -28.23 7.18
N ILE A 151 -6.40 -27.87 5.98
CA ILE A 151 -6.86 -28.47 4.71
C ILE A 151 -5.62 -29.03 4.02
#